data_AF-A0A9N7KTR1-F1
#
_entry.id   AF-A0A9N7KTR1-F1
#
_cell.length_a   1.000
_cell.length_b   1.000
_cell.length_c   1.000
_cell.angle_alpha   90.00
_cell.angle_beta   90.00
_cell.angle_gamma   90.00
#
_symmetry.space_group_name_H-M   'P 1'
#
loop_
_entity.id
_entity.type
_entity.pdbx_description
1 polymer ?
#
loop_
_entity_poly.entity_id
_entity_poly.type
_entity_poly.pdbx_seq_one_letter_code
_entity_poly.pdbx_strand_id
1 'polypeptide(L)'
;MTYQGEDVPYPGGKLWLGGAFKVIPGEQQWGKLSAVNIDSGKVAWDYKTEQPLIGGVLATAGGLVFTGEGNGLFKAFDAANGKLLWQFQCGAGVNSPPVSYTVGGKQYIAVAAGGNTQLDFKRGNSILSSRCNRSTDRRSENARHTDQIPRVAGQHYAYIVKQLEDFRARRRTNDAGNMTSVSRNLSDDDIRNIANHITGLN
;
A
#
# COMPACT_ATOMS: atom_id res chain seq x y z
N MET A 1 -5.34 26.60 -5.94
CA MET A 1 -4.72 25.94 -4.77
C MET A 1 -4.85 26.90 -3.62
N THR A 2 -5.61 26.53 -2.58
CA THR A 2 -5.89 27.41 -1.44
C THR A 2 -4.76 27.26 -0.44
N TYR A 3 -4.01 28.33 -0.20
CA TYR A 3 -2.95 28.36 0.80
C TYR A 3 -3.47 29.05 2.07
N GLN A 4 -3.27 28.43 3.22
CA GLN A 4 -3.51 29.04 4.52
C GLN A 4 -2.18 29.05 5.27
N GLY A 5 -1.73 30.24 5.66
CA GLY A 5 -0.54 30.41 6.49
C GLY A 5 -0.93 30.33 7.96
N GLU A 6 -0.24 29.48 8.70
CA GLU A 6 -0.33 29.41 10.16
C GLU A 6 1.12 29.40 10.69
N ASP A 7 1.46 30.32 11.59
CA ASP A 7 2.75 30.31 12.27
C ASP A 7 2.68 29.35 13.45
N VAL A 8 3.51 28.31 13.40
CA VAL A 8 3.47 27.23 14.39
C VAL A 8 4.90 26.95 14.88
N PRO A 9 5.17 27.01 16.19
CA PRO A 9 6.53 26.78 16.72
C PRO A 9 6.98 25.33 16.49
N TYR A 10 8.27 25.13 16.18
CA TYR A 10 8.83 23.81 15.93
C TYR A 10 8.66 22.88 17.15
N PRO A 11 7.96 21.75 17.01
CA PRO A 11 7.56 20.92 18.15
C PRO A 11 8.67 20.00 18.69
N GLY A 12 9.91 20.13 18.21
CA GLY A 12 11.07 19.39 18.74
C GLY A 12 11.07 17.90 18.41
N GLY A 13 11.92 17.46 17.47
CA GLY A 13 12.21 16.04 17.22
C GLY A 13 11.11 15.25 16.48
N LYS A 14 10.01 15.90 16.08
CA LYS A 14 8.97 15.33 15.21
C LYS A 14 9.16 15.78 13.77
N LEU A 15 8.66 14.99 12.81
CA LEU A 15 8.64 15.36 11.40
C LEU A 15 7.91 16.71 11.22
N TRP A 16 8.62 17.70 10.70
CA TRP A 16 8.13 19.08 10.51
C TRP A 16 8.28 19.48 9.05
N LEU A 17 7.15 19.51 8.32
CA LEU A 17 7.14 19.74 6.87
C LEU A 17 6.90 21.20 6.47
N GLY A 18 6.70 22.10 7.44
CA GLY A 18 6.40 23.52 7.17
C GLY A 18 5.02 23.78 6.54
N GLY A 19 4.17 22.76 6.45
CA GLY A 19 2.80 22.86 5.94
C GLY A 19 2.00 21.59 6.23
N ALA A 20 0.67 21.71 6.19
CA ALA A 20 -0.26 20.61 6.37
C ALA A 20 -1.28 20.58 5.23
N PHE A 21 -1.68 19.38 4.79
CA PHE A 21 -2.82 19.23 3.89
C PHE A 21 -4.10 19.50 4.67
N LYS A 22 -4.83 20.57 4.32
CA LYS A 22 -6.12 20.89 4.91
C LYS A 22 -7.22 20.57 3.90
N VAL A 23 -8.12 19.68 4.28
CA VAL A 23 -9.33 19.41 3.49
C VAL A 23 -10.22 20.64 3.56
N ILE A 24 -10.62 21.18 2.42
CA ILE A 24 -11.54 22.32 2.35
C ILE A 24 -12.97 21.78 2.54
N PRO A 25 -13.70 22.21 3.59
CA PRO A 25 -15.07 21.75 3.79
C PRO A 25 -15.94 22.05 2.57
N GLY A 26 -16.64 21.03 2.07
CA GLY A 26 -17.55 21.15 0.92
C GLY A 26 -16.89 21.00 -0.45
N GLU A 27 -15.55 21.00 -0.56
CA GLU A 27 -14.90 20.70 -1.83
C GLU A 27 -14.66 19.20 -2.02
N GLN A 28 -15.12 18.69 -3.16
CA GLN A 28 -14.85 17.32 -3.57
C GLN A 28 -13.34 17.12 -3.81
N GLN A 29 -12.76 16.18 -3.10
CA GLN A 29 -11.38 15.73 -3.33
C GLN A 29 -11.36 14.77 -4.51
N TRP A 30 -10.46 14.97 -5.47
CA TRP A 30 -10.32 14.13 -6.65
C TRP A 30 -8.85 14.03 -7.08
N GLY A 31 -8.56 13.10 -7.96
CA GLY A 31 -7.25 12.91 -8.56
C GLY A 31 -7.33 12.82 -10.08
N LYS A 32 -6.18 12.87 -10.75
CA LYS A 32 -6.13 12.79 -12.21
C LYS A 32 -4.84 12.16 -12.67
N LEU A 33 -4.97 11.21 -13.58
CA LEU A 33 -3.87 10.68 -14.37
C LEU A 33 -3.82 11.46 -15.69
N SER A 34 -2.68 12.08 -16.00
CA SER A 34 -2.49 12.89 -17.20
C SER A 34 -1.35 12.34 -18.04
N ALA A 35 -1.56 12.20 -19.34
CA ALA A 35 -0.48 12.03 -20.30
C ALA A 35 -0.15 13.38 -20.93
N VAL A 36 1.11 13.78 -20.84
CA VAL A 36 1.61 15.06 -21.35
C VAL A 36 2.60 14.78 -22.46
N ASN A 37 2.41 15.41 -23.61
CA ASN A 37 3.39 15.40 -24.69
C ASN A 37 4.55 16.34 -24.30
N ILE A 38 5.77 15.80 -24.22
CA ILE A 38 6.93 16.54 -23.71
C ILE A 38 7.40 17.65 -24.67
N ASP A 39 7.22 17.46 -25.98
CA ASP A 39 7.67 18.42 -26.99
C ASP A 39 6.80 19.69 -26.98
N SER A 40 5.50 19.53 -26.78
CA SER A 40 4.51 20.62 -26.84
C SER A 40 4.03 21.10 -25.48
N GLY A 41 4.27 20.33 -24.41
CA GLY A 41 3.71 20.57 -23.07
C GLY A 41 2.19 20.36 -22.96
N LYS A 42 1.53 19.90 -24.03
CA LYS A 42 0.08 19.72 -24.06
C LYS A 42 -0.33 18.38 -23.47
N VAL A 43 -1.45 18.40 -22.75
CA VAL A 43 -2.11 17.17 -22.29
C VAL A 43 -2.69 16.44 -23.50
N ALA A 44 -2.25 15.21 -23.72
CA ALA A 44 -2.77 14.33 -24.77
C ALA A 44 -4.11 13.71 -24.36
N TRP A 45 -4.20 13.26 -23.11
CA TRP A 45 -5.43 12.75 -22.50
C TRP A 45 -5.35 12.82 -20.98
N ASP A 46 -6.52 12.79 -20.34
CA ASP A 46 -6.70 12.83 -18.90
C ASP A 46 -7.71 11.77 -18.45
N TYR A 47 -7.49 11.20 -17.26
CA TYR A 47 -8.44 10.33 -16.58
C TYR A 47 -8.66 10.83 -15.14
N LYS A 48 -9.88 11.23 -14.81
CA LYS A 48 -10.25 11.71 -13.47
C LYS A 48 -10.62 10.54 -12.55
N THR A 49 -10.10 10.57 -11.32
CA THR A 49 -10.42 9.62 -10.25
C THR A 49 -11.33 10.27 -9.20
N GLU A 50 -12.17 9.46 -8.56
CA GLU A 50 -13.13 9.92 -7.54
C GLU A 50 -12.47 10.36 -6.24
N GLN A 51 -11.25 9.88 -5.99
CA GLN A 51 -10.44 10.18 -4.81
C GLN A 51 -9.09 10.75 -5.26
N PRO A 52 -8.38 11.48 -4.39
CA PRO A 52 -7.00 11.90 -4.66
C PRO A 52 -6.14 10.74 -5.17
N LEU A 53 -5.44 10.97 -6.27
CA LEU A 53 -4.58 9.97 -6.90
C LEU A 53 -3.15 10.18 -6.41
N ILE A 54 -2.72 9.30 -5.51
CA ILE A 54 -1.35 9.26 -4.99
C ILE A 54 -0.60 7.99 -5.42
N GLY A 55 -1.29 7.07 -6.09
CA GLY A 55 -0.67 5.89 -6.68
C GLY A 55 0.36 6.29 -7.73
N GLY A 56 1.51 5.64 -7.70
CA GLY A 56 2.50 5.80 -8.75
C GLY A 56 2.00 5.26 -10.11
N VAL A 57 2.78 5.53 -11.15
CA VAL A 57 2.45 5.19 -12.53
C VAL A 57 3.57 4.35 -13.12
N LEU A 58 3.21 3.32 -13.89
CA LEU A 58 4.15 2.52 -14.67
C LEU A 58 3.73 2.51 -16.14
N ALA A 59 4.56 3.03 -17.03
CA ALA A 59 4.40 2.88 -18.46
C ALA A 59 5.26 1.71 -18.98
N THR A 60 4.76 0.98 -19.96
CA THR A 60 5.46 -0.15 -20.57
C THR A 60 5.61 0.04 -22.08
N ALA A 61 6.65 -0.55 -22.67
CA ALA A 61 6.86 -0.53 -24.12
C ALA A 61 5.72 -1.21 -24.92
N GLY A 62 4.88 -2.02 -24.25
CA GLY A 62 3.70 -2.64 -24.85
C GLY A 62 2.52 -1.70 -25.09
N GLY A 63 2.66 -0.40 -24.78
CA GLY A 63 1.60 0.59 -24.92
C GLY A 63 0.58 0.56 -23.78
N LEU A 64 0.98 0.08 -22.59
CA LEU A 64 0.14 0.02 -21.40
C LEU A 64 0.67 0.95 -20.31
N VAL A 65 -0.25 1.63 -19.63
CA VAL A 65 0.01 2.45 -18.44
C VAL A 65 -0.77 1.88 -17.26
N PHE A 66 -0.10 1.64 -16.14
CA PHE A 66 -0.69 1.10 -14.92
C PHE A 66 -0.66 2.13 -13.81
N THR A 67 -1.73 2.21 -13.02
CA THR A 67 -1.77 3.03 -11.80
C THR A 67 -2.74 2.45 -10.76
N GLY A 68 -2.49 2.80 -9.50
CA GLY A 68 -3.28 2.40 -8.35
C GLY A 68 -4.09 3.55 -7.76
N GLU A 69 -5.29 3.26 -7.25
CA GLU A 69 -6.19 4.23 -6.64
C GLU A 69 -6.39 3.97 -5.14
N GLY A 70 -6.82 5.03 -4.42
CA GLY A 70 -7.11 4.96 -2.98
C GLY A 70 -8.26 4.02 -2.61
N ASN A 71 -9.21 3.82 -3.53
CA ASN A 71 -10.31 2.87 -3.41
C ASN A 71 -9.90 1.40 -3.61
N GLY A 72 -8.60 1.15 -3.82
CA GLY A 72 -8.01 -0.18 -4.00
C GLY A 72 -8.04 -0.74 -5.42
N LEU A 73 -8.56 0.02 -6.39
CA LEU A 73 -8.47 -0.37 -7.79
C LEU A 73 -7.04 -0.22 -8.30
N PHE A 74 -6.57 -1.26 -8.98
CA PHE A 74 -5.37 -1.23 -9.81
C PHE A 74 -5.82 -1.35 -11.27
N LYS A 75 -5.48 -0.34 -12.08
CA LYS A 75 -6.01 -0.17 -13.43
C LYS A 75 -4.89 -0.16 -14.47
N ALA A 76 -5.22 -0.62 -15.66
CA ALA A 76 -4.37 -0.54 -16.85
C ALA A 76 -5.10 0.21 -17.97
N PHE A 77 -4.40 1.13 -18.61
CA PHE A 77 -4.89 2.00 -19.66
C PHE A 77 -4.05 1.84 -20.93
N ASP A 78 -4.69 2.09 -22.06
CA ASP A 78 -3.98 2.30 -23.33
C ASP A 78 -3.17 3.60 -23.25
N ALA A 79 -1.87 3.51 -23.51
CA ALA A 79 -0.96 4.65 -23.39
C ALA A 79 -1.24 5.78 -24.39
N ALA A 80 -1.80 5.46 -25.57
CA ALA A 80 -2.00 6.42 -26.64
C ALA A 80 -3.25 7.29 -26.41
N ASN A 81 -4.30 6.74 -25.81
CA ASN A 81 -5.60 7.41 -25.69
C ASN A 81 -6.22 7.41 -24.29
N GLY A 82 -5.59 6.78 -23.30
CA GLY A 82 -6.07 6.77 -21.92
C GLY A 82 -7.31 5.90 -21.69
N LYS A 83 -7.69 5.04 -22.66
CA LYS A 83 -8.82 4.13 -22.52
C LYS A 83 -8.51 3.09 -21.45
N LEU A 84 -9.41 2.92 -20.49
CA LEU A 84 -9.34 1.82 -19.52
C LEU A 84 -9.47 0.48 -20.23
N LEU A 85 -8.46 -0.39 -20.06
CA LEU A 85 -8.39 -1.72 -20.67
C LEU A 85 -8.63 -2.82 -19.66
N TRP A 86 -8.21 -2.62 -18.41
CA TRP A 86 -8.30 -3.64 -17.37
C TRP A 86 -8.30 -3.00 -15.98
N GLN A 87 -8.94 -3.68 -15.02
CA GLN A 87 -8.89 -3.29 -13.62
C GLN A 87 -9.00 -4.51 -12.69
N PHE A 88 -8.47 -4.35 -11.48
CA PHE A 88 -8.57 -5.33 -10.40
C PHE A 88 -8.72 -4.64 -9.05
N GLN A 89 -9.51 -5.23 -8.14
CA GLN A 89 -9.71 -4.71 -6.80
C GLN A 89 -8.76 -5.40 -5.82
N CYS A 90 -7.77 -4.67 -5.31
CA CYS A 90 -6.74 -5.17 -4.40
C CYS A 90 -7.20 -5.27 -2.93
N GLY A 91 -8.36 -4.66 -2.61
CA GLY A 91 -8.97 -4.68 -1.28
C GLY A 91 -8.45 -3.61 -0.31
N ALA A 92 -7.38 -2.90 -0.69
CA ALA A 92 -6.73 -1.82 0.04
C ALA A 92 -6.13 -0.79 -0.92
N GLY A 93 -5.95 0.46 -0.46
CA GLY A 93 -5.47 1.56 -1.28
C GLY A 93 -4.10 1.28 -1.91
N VAL A 94 -3.98 1.56 -3.21
CA VAL A 94 -2.79 1.24 -4.01
C VAL A 94 -1.98 2.50 -4.25
N ASN A 95 -1.10 2.84 -3.31
CA ASN A 95 -0.28 4.06 -3.39
C ASN A 95 1.11 3.82 -3.98
N SER A 96 1.60 2.58 -3.89
CA SER A 96 2.94 2.24 -4.34
C SER A 96 3.04 2.34 -5.86
N PRO A 97 4.17 2.81 -6.41
CA PRO A 97 4.42 2.70 -7.85
C PRO A 97 4.44 1.22 -8.26
N PRO A 98 3.76 0.85 -9.35
CA PRO A 98 3.86 -0.50 -9.89
C PRO A 98 5.24 -0.74 -10.49
N VAL A 99 5.66 -2.00 -10.57
CA VAL A 99 6.92 -2.43 -11.18
C VAL A 99 6.68 -3.53 -12.22
N SER A 100 7.55 -3.61 -13.23
CA SER A 100 7.57 -4.72 -14.19
C SER A 100 8.87 -5.51 -14.10
N TYR A 101 8.78 -6.84 -14.21
CA TYR A 101 9.93 -7.74 -14.22
C TYR A 101 9.62 -9.01 -15.02
N THR A 102 10.62 -9.87 -15.23
CA THR A 102 10.48 -11.11 -15.99
C THR A 102 10.99 -12.30 -15.18
N VAL A 103 10.25 -13.40 -15.19
CA VAL A 103 10.63 -14.69 -14.59
C VAL A 103 10.35 -15.80 -15.59
N GLY A 104 11.36 -16.60 -15.93
CA GLY A 104 11.20 -17.71 -16.88
C GLY A 104 10.65 -17.27 -18.25
N GLY A 105 11.11 -16.12 -18.76
CA GLY A 105 10.66 -15.55 -20.04
C GLY A 105 9.26 -14.94 -20.03
N LYS A 106 8.58 -14.89 -18.87
CA LYS A 106 7.24 -14.30 -18.74
C LYS A 106 7.31 -12.97 -18.00
N GLN A 107 6.63 -11.96 -18.53
CA GLN A 107 6.54 -10.64 -17.90
C GLN A 107 5.45 -10.60 -16.84
N TYR A 108 5.79 -9.99 -15.70
CA TYR A 108 4.90 -9.75 -14.57
C TYR A 108 4.85 -8.25 -14.27
N ILE A 109 3.68 -7.81 -13.81
CA ILE A 109 3.45 -6.48 -13.25
C ILE A 109 3.09 -6.69 -11.78
N ALA A 110 3.82 -6.04 -10.87
CA ALA A 110 3.53 -6.12 -9.45
C ALA A 110 3.28 -4.74 -8.82
N VAL A 111 2.42 -4.71 -7.81
CA VAL A 111 2.15 -3.52 -7.01
C VAL A 111 1.80 -3.90 -5.56
N ALA A 112 2.25 -3.09 -4.61
CA ALA A 112 1.92 -3.24 -3.20
C ALA A 112 0.73 -2.34 -2.81
N ALA A 113 -0.35 -2.97 -2.36
CA ALA A 113 -1.57 -2.34 -1.87
C ALA A 113 -1.56 -2.28 -0.34
N GLY A 114 -1.08 -1.15 0.19
CA GLY A 114 -0.85 -0.91 1.62
C GLY A 114 -1.88 0.00 2.32
N GLY A 115 -2.67 0.77 1.55
CA GLY A 115 -3.42 1.92 2.05
C GLY A 115 -2.54 3.14 2.34
N ASN A 116 -3.17 4.23 2.79
CA ASN A 116 -2.51 5.50 3.09
C ASN A 116 -2.91 6.01 4.47
N THR A 117 -1.94 6.34 5.33
CA THR A 117 -2.24 6.96 6.64
C THR A 117 -2.64 8.42 6.52
N GLN A 118 -2.05 9.19 5.60
CA GLN A 118 -2.28 10.63 5.47
C GLN A 118 -3.66 10.96 4.88
N LEU A 119 -4.15 10.12 3.96
CA LEU A 119 -5.44 10.28 3.27
C LEU A 119 -6.52 9.30 3.75
N ASP A 120 -6.24 8.56 4.83
CA ASP A 120 -7.15 7.55 5.42
C ASP A 120 -7.69 6.51 4.41
N PHE A 121 -6.85 6.11 3.45
CA PHE A 121 -7.24 5.05 2.52
C PHE A 121 -7.17 3.69 3.21
N LYS A 122 -8.14 2.83 2.87
CA LYS A 122 -8.28 1.50 3.46
C LYS A 122 -6.94 0.76 3.44
N ARG A 123 -6.51 0.32 4.62
CA ARG A 123 -5.26 -0.41 4.82
C ARG A 123 -5.42 -1.88 4.46
N GLY A 124 -4.33 -2.47 4.00
CA GLY A 124 -4.19 -3.90 3.71
C GLY A 124 -2.75 -4.19 3.37
N ASN A 125 -2.46 -5.43 3.01
CA ASN A 125 -1.08 -5.91 2.80
C ASN A 125 -1.01 -6.87 1.59
N SER A 126 -1.74 -6.53 0.53
CA SER A 126 -1.79 -7.34 -0.68
C SER A 126 -0.67 -6.93 -1.62
N ILE A 127 0.15 -7.88 -2.05
CA ILE A 127 0.97 -7.70 -3.26
C ILE A 127 0.22 -8.36 -4.40
N LEU A 128 -0.18 -7.55 -5.37
CA LEU A 128 -0.74 -8.07 -6.61
C LEU A 128 0.41 -8.31 -7.58
N SER A 129 0.46 -9.49 -8.20
CA SER A 129 1.31 -9.79 -9.35
C SER A 129 0.43 -10.39 -10.45
N SER A 130 0.38 -9.74 -11.62
CA SER A 130 -0.36 -10.22 -12.78
C SER A 130 0.56 -10.46 -13.97
N ARG A 131 0.25 -11.49 -14.77
CA ARG A 131 0.96 -11.76 -16.01
C ARG A 131 0.53 -10.75 -17.07
N CYS A 132 1.49 -10.18 -17.77
CA CYS A 132 1.21 -9.31 -18.91
C CYS A 132 0.90 -10.20 -20.14
N ASN A 133 -0.38 -10.41 -20.45
CA ASN A 133 -0.78 -10.96 -21.74
C ASN A 133 -1.98 -10.19 -22.31
N ARG A 134 -2.00 -9.94 -23.62
CA ARG A 134 -3.01 -9.13 -24.34
C ARG A 134 -4.44 -9.74 -24.32
N SER A 135 -4.62 -10.87 -23.66
CA SER A 135 -5.89 -11.59 -23.52
C SER A 135 -6.11 -11.98 -22.06
N THR A 136 -7.12 -11.37 -21.42
CA THR A 136 -8.06 -11.88 -20.40
C THR A 136 -7.71 -13.10 -19.51
N ASP A 137 -6.45 -13.39 -19.19
CA ASP A 137 -6.10 -14.48 -18.27
C ASP A 137 -6.26 -14.02 -16.82
N ARG A 138 -7.39 -14.41 -16.21
CA ARG A 138 -7.80 -14.13 -14.82
C ARG A 138 -7.01 -14.95 -13.77
N ARG A 139 -5.75 -15.28 -14.00
CA ARG A 139 -4.92 -15.96 -12.99
C ARG A 139 -4.00 -14.96 -12.29
N SER A 140 -4.54 -14.27 -11.30
CA SER A 140 -3.74 -13.64 -10.26
C SER A 140 -3.15 -14.75 -9.39
N GLU A 141 -1.84 -14.89 -9.36
CA GLU A 141 -1.20 -15.58 -8.25
C GLU A 141 -1.28 -14.62 -7.06
N ASN A 142 -2.16 -14.92 -6.11
CA ASN A 142 -2.13 -14.28 -4.80
C ASN A 142 -0.75 -14.56 -4.20
N ALA A 143 0.17 -13.60 -4.33
CA ALA A 143 1.38 -13.60 -3.53
C ALA A 143 0.91 -13.57 -2.07
N ARG A 144 1.17 -14.67 -1.37
CA ARG A 144 0.73 -14.89 0.01
C ARG A 144 1.22 -13.72 0.87
N HIS A 145 0.27 -12.88 1.29
CA HIS A 145 0.23 -12.14 2.54
C HIS A 145 1.60 -11.83 3.17
N THR A 146 2.24 -10.74 2.72
CA THR A 146 3.38 -10.15 3.42
C THR A 146 2.85 -8.97 4.25
N ASP A 147 2.23 -9.33 5.36
CA ASP A 147 1.68 -8.39 6.32
C ASP A 147 2.81 -7.56 6.98
N GLN A 148 2.69 -6.23 6.97
CA GLN A 148 3.44 -5.40 7.93
C GLN A 148 2.98 -5.62 9.39
N ILE A 149 1.96 -6.46 9.62
CA ILE A 149 1.54 -6.97 10.93
C ILE A 149 1.28 -8.48 10.78
N PRO A 150 2.23 -9.38 11.06
CA PRO A 150 2.16 -10.77 10.65
C PRO A 150 0.85 -11.47 11.04
N ARG A 151 0.29 -12.29 10.14
CA ARG A 151 -0.82 -13.19 10.47
C ARG A 151 -0.49 -13.98 11.71
N VAL A 152 -1.28 -13.79 12.76
CA VAL A 152 -1.06 -14.42 14.05
C VAL A 152 -1.72 -15.80 14.10
N ALA A 153 -2.87 -15.97 13.44
CA ALA A 153 -3.59 -17.25 13.34
C ALA A 153 -2.78 -18.34 12.61
N GLY A 154 -2.70 -19.52 13.24
CA GLY A 154 -1.96 -20.69 12.76
C GLY A 154 -0.44 -20.56 12.83
N GLN A 155 0.10 -19.61 13.59
CA GLN A 155 1.54 -19.51 13.84
C GLN A 155 1.99 -20.63 14.79
N HIS A 156 3.22 -21.10 14.62
CA HIS A 156 3.77 -22.17 15.43
C HIS A 156 3.97 -21.71 16.88
N TYR A 157 3.56 -22.52 17.87
CA TYR A 157 3.68 -22.23 19.30
C TYR A 157 5.06 -21.66 19.68
N ALA A 158 6.13 -22.36 19.31
CA ALA A 158 7.51 -21.96 19.63
C ALA A 158 7.91 -20.61 18.99
N TYR A 159 7.33 -20.26 17.84
CA TYR A 159 7.58 -18.98 17.20
C TYR A 159 6.94 -17.83 18.00
N ILE A 160 5.69 -18.00 18.45
CA ILE A 160 4.95 -16.96 19.20
C ILE A 160 5.63 -16.69 20.54
N VAL A 161 6.00 -17.75 21.28
CA VAL A 161 6.74 -17.64 22.55
C VAL A 161 8.03 -16.86 22.34
N LYS A 162 8.84 -17.26 21.35
CA LYS A 162 10.10 -16.59 21.04
C LYS A 162 9.92 -15.11 20.71
N GLN A 163 8.92 -14.76 19.89
CA GLN A 163 8.70 -13.35 19.52
C GLN A 163 8.30 -12.49 20.73
N LEU A 164 7.36 -12.96 21.55
CA LEU A 164 6.91 -12.22 22.74
C LEU A 164 8.02 -12.06 23.76
N GLU A 165 8.85 -13.09 23.96
CA GLU A 165 10.03 -13.02 24.83
C GLU A 165 11.10 -12.06 24.28
N ASP A 166 11.36 -12.09 22.97
CA ASP A 166 12.35 -11.22 22.33
C ASP A 166 11.92 -9.74 22.35
N PHE A 167 10.62 -9.45 22.21
CA PHE A 167 10.10 -8.09 22.38
C PHE A 167 10.09 -7.65 23.85
N ARG A 168 9.73 -8.53 24.79
CA ARG A 168 9.76 -8.23 26.24
C ARG A 168 11.18 -7.93 26.72
N ALA A 169 12.15 -8.70 26.24
CA ALA A 169 13.57 -8.54 26.54
C ALA A 169 14.27 -7.46 25.70
N ARG A 170 13.55 -6.78 24.79
CA ARG A 170 14.10 -5.81 23.82
C ARG A 170 15.23 -6.37 22.94
N ARG A 171 15.30 -7.68 22.75
CA ARG A 171 16.18 -8.31 21.74
C ARG A 171 15.66 -8.07 20.31
N ARG A 172 14.37 -7.77 20.17
CA ARG A 172 13.72 -7.34 18.92
C ARG A 172 13.06 -5.98 19.12
N THR A 173 13.32 -5.04 18.21
CA THR A 173 12.89 -3.62 18.31
C THR A 173 12.40 -3.02 16.98
N ASN A 174 12.15 -3.87 15.97
CA ASN A 174 11.83 -3.45 14.60
C ASN A 174 10.36 -3.04 14.37
N ASP A 175 9.68 -2.59 15.41
CA ASP A 175 8.23 -2.35 15.46
C ASP A 175 7.88 -1.02 16.14
N ALA A 176 8.86 -0.11 16.28
CA ALA A 176 8.74 1.17 16.97
C ALA A 176 8.26 1.07 18.44
N GLY A 177 8.46 -0.09 19.08
CA GLY A 177 8.17 -0.30 20.51
C GLY A 177 6.73 -0.72 20.83
N ASN A 178 5.89 -0.97 19.82
CA ASN A 178 4.49 -1.36 20.00
C ASN A 178 4.34 -2.69 20.75
N MET A 179 5.01 -3.74 20.27
CA MET A 179 5.04 -5.08 20.88
C MET A 179 5.83 -5.10 22.18
N THR A 180 6.80 -4.21 22.37
CA THR A 180 7.46 -4.04 23.68
C THR A 180 6.46 -3.53 24.72
N SER A 181 5.58 -2.60 24.35
CA SER A 181 4.53 -2.08 25.24
C SER A 181 3.51 -3.15 25.64
N VAL A 182 3.20 -4.07 24.73
CA VAL A 182 2.27 -5.19 24.95
C VAL A 182 2.92 -6.29 25.80
N SER A 183 4.15 -6.68 25.47
CA SER A 183 4.80 -7.86 26.08
C SER A 183 5.45 -7.58 27.44
N ARG A 184 5.80 -6.33 27.76
CA ARG A 184 6.47 -5.97 29.02
C ARG A 184 5.71 -6.34 30.30
N ASN A 185 4.38 -6.47 30.20
CA ASN A 185 3.50 -6.79 31.33
C ASN A 185 3.01 -8.25 31.31
N LEU A 186 3.45 -9.07 30.35
CA LEU A 186 3.06 -10.47 30.25
C LEU A 186 4.00 -11.34 31.11
N SER A 187 3.42 -12.19 31.95
CA SER A 187 4.15 -13.25 32.63
C SER A 187 4.53 -14.37 31.64
N ASP A 188 5.40 -15.27 32.06
CA ASP A 188 5.79 -16.44 31.23
C ASP A 188 4.58 -17.33 30.94
N ASP A 189 3.67 -17.48 31.89
CA ASP A 189 2.46 -18.28 31.72
C ASP A 189 1.46 -17.58 30.79
N ASP A 190 1.35 -16.25 30.83
CA ASP A 190 0.55 -15.48 29.86
C ASP A 190 1.06 -15.70 28.43
N ILE A 191 2.39 -15.63 28.22
CA ILE A 191 3.00 -15.85 26.91
C ILE A 191 2.71 -17.26 26.39
N ARG A 192 2.81 -18.29 27.24
CA ARG A 192 2.50 -19.68 26.86
C ARG A 192 1.01 -19.87 26.54
N ASN A 193 0.12 -19.29 27.34
CA ASN A 193 -1.33 -19.38 27.13
C ASN A 193 -1.77 -18.68 25.85
N ILE A 194 -1.23 -17.48 25.60
CA ILE A 194 -1.44 -16.73 24.36
C ILE A 194 -0.93 -17.53 23.15
N ALA A 195 0.27 -18.10 23.24
CA ALA A 195 0.82 -18.93 22.17
C ALA A 195 -0.05 -20.16 21.86
N ASN A 196 -0.53 -20.86 22.89
CA ASN A 196 -1.43 -22.01 22.74
C ASN A 196 -2.75 -21.61 22.07
N HIS A 197 -3.37 -20.51 22.53
CA HIS A 197 -4.62 -20.03 21.98
C HIS A 197 -4.47 -19.64 20.49
N ILE A 198 -3.44 -18.86 20.17
CA ILE A 198 -3.17 -18.38 18.81
C ILE A 198 -2.85 -19.54 17.86
N THR A 199 -2.12 -20.55 18.33
CA THR A 199 -1.82 -21.75 17.52
C THR A 199 -3.10 -22.51 17.16
N GLY A 200 -4.13 -22.45 18.02
CA GLY A 200 -5.44 -23.08 17.81
C GLY A 200 -6.44 -22.27 16.97
N LEU A 201 -6.09 -21.04 16.56
CA LEU A 201 -6.93 -20.24 15.67
C LEU A 201 -6.67 -20.65 14.20
N ASN A 202 -7.71 -21.18 13.54
CA ASN A 202 -7.72 -21.51 12.10
C ASN A 202 -8.11 -20.31 11.24
#